data_AF-B1WPJ7-F1
#
_entry.id   AF-B1WPJ7-F1
#
_cell.length_a   1.000
_cell.length_b   1.000
_cell.length_c   1.000
_cell.angle_alpha   90.00
_cell.angle_beta   90.00
_cell.angle_gamma   90.00
#
_symmetry.space_group_name_H-M   'P 1'
#
loop_
_entity.id
_entity.type
_entity.pdbx_description
1 polymer ?
#
loop_
_entity_poly.entity_id
_entity_poly.type
_entity_poly.pdbx_seq_one_letter_code
_entity_poly.pdbx_strand_id
1 'polypeptide(L)' 'MIISLIKRFTIGALVGLVLGGLSWYNSKLFGYSIPLITGIAGCLLLSILCGLIIAKWGYKGVESLLNSFYE' A
#
# COMPACT_ATOMS: atom_id res chain seq x y z
N MET A 1 16.75 7.96 -15.05
CA MET A 1 16.12 6.63 -14.92
C MET A 1 15.77 6.31 -13.45
N ILE A 2 16.74 6.35 -12.52
CA ILE A 2 16.55 6.08 -11.07
C ILE A 2 15.55 7.03 -10.38
N ILE A 3 15.60 8.34 -10.67
CA ILE A 3 14.70 9.34 -10.06
C ILE A 3 13.21 9.09 -10.37
N SER A 4 12.90 8.58 -11.57
CA SER A 4 11.51 8.24 -11.95
C SER A 4 11.02 6.99 -11.21
N LEU A 5 11.91 6.03 -10.99
CA LEU A 5 11.68 4.82 -10.21
C LEU A 5 11.42 5.15 -8.73
N ILE A 6 12.22 6.04 -8.14
CA ILE A 6 12.05 6.51 -6.76
C ILE A 6 10.73 7.25 -6.59
N LYS A 7 10.37 8.15 -7.52
CA LYS A 7 9.07 8.85 -7.49
C LYS A 7 7.88 7.87 -7.54
N ARG A 8 7.97 6.84 -8.37
CA ARG A 8 6.93 5.82 -8.51
C ARG A 8 6.83 4.96 -7.24
N PHE A 9 7.97 4.57 -6.67
CA PHE A 9 8.02 3.84 -5.41
C PHE A 9 7.43 4.66 -4.25
N THR A 10 7.78 5.94 -4.12
CA THR A 10 7.27 6.78 -3.03
C THR A 10 5.77 7.02 -3.13
N ILE A 11 5.21 7.19 -4.34
CA ILE A 11 3.76 7.30 -4.53
C ILE A 11 3.06 6.00 -4.10
N GLY A 12 3.57 4.84 -4.53
CA GLY A 12 3.02 3.54 -4.12
C GLY A 12 3.13 3.27 -2.63
N ALA A 13 4.27 3.62 -2.05
CA ALA A 13 4.50 3.52 -0.62
C ALA A 13 3.53 4.39 0.18
N LEU A 14 3.24 5.61 -0.29
CA LEU A 14 2.33 6.54 0.36
C LEU A 14 0.88 6.03 0.30
N VAL A 15 0.45 5.48 -0.84
CA VAL A 15 -0.87 4.84 -0.98
C VAL A 15 -1.00 3.63 -0.06
N GLY A 16 0.00 2.74 -0.04
CA GLY A 16 -0.01 1.56 0.84
C GLY A 16 0.01 1.92 2.33
N LEU A 17 0.69 3.00 2.70
CA LEU A 17 0.69 3.52 4.08
C LEU A 17 -0.70 4.03 4.49
N VAL A 18 -1.37 4.79 3.62
CA VAL A 18 -2.72 5.32 3.87
C VAL A 18 -3.73 4.18 4.00
N LEU A 19 -3.70 3.19 3.09
CA LEU A 19 -4.60 2.04 3.13
C LEU A 19 -4.39 1.19 4.38
N GLY A 20 -3.14 0.91 4.74
CA GLY A 20 -2.80 0.17 5.95
C GLY A 20 -3.26 0.91 7.22
N GLY A 21 -3.03 2.23 7.28
CA GLY A 21 -3.46 3.07 8.39
C GLY A 21 -4.98 3.11 8.55
N LEU A 22 -5.72 3.24 7.44
CA LEU A 22 -7.18 3.16 7.43
C LEU A 22 -7.68 1.79 7.89
N SER A 23 -7.06 0.70 7.44
CA SER A 23 -7.42 -0.67 7.84
C SER A 23 -7.19 -0.91 9.33
N TRP A 24 -6.06 -0.43 9.87
CA TRP A 24 -5.76 -0.51 11.30
C TRP A 24 -6.73 0.34 12.14
N TYR A 25 -7.02 1.57 11.70
CA TYR A 25 -7.99 2.45 12.36
C TYR A 25 -9.39 1.83 12.35
N ASN A 26 -9.81 1.25 11.22
CA ASN A 26 -11.11 0.60 11.10
C ASN A 26 -11.21 -0.64 12.00
N SER A 27 -10.14 -1.44 12.10
CA SER A 27 -10.10 -2.60 13.00
C SER A 27 -10.33 -2.21 14.47
N LYS A 28 -9.81 -1.04 14.89
CA LYS A 28 -10.05 -0.48 16.22
C LYS A 28 -11.51 -0.10 16.45
N LEU A 29 -12.20 0.39 15.43
CA LEU A 29 -13.64 0.73 15.50
C LEU A 29 -14.53 -0.52 15.61
N PHE A 30 -14.12 -1.64 15.01
CA PHE A 30 -14.85 -2.92 15.07
C PHE A 30 -14.48 -3.78 16.30
N GLY A 31 -13.75 -3.23 17.28
CA GLY A 31 -13.41 -3.93 18.53
C GLY A 31 -12.25 -4.93 18.41
N TYR A 32 -11.60 -5.03 17.24
CA TYR A 32 -10.40 -5.83 17.05
C TYR A 32 -9.17 -5.00 17.41
N SER A 33 -8.62 -5.25 18.60
CA SER A 33 -7.41 -4.59 19.06
C SER A 33 -6.18 -5.21 18.39
N ILE A 34 -5.87 -4.76 17.18
CA ILE A 34 -4.63 -5.14 16.50
C ILE A 34 -3.47 -4.39 17.18
N PRO A 35 -2.47 -5.11 17.75
CA PRO A 35 -1.34 -4.47 18.42
C PRO A 35 -0.62 -3.53 17.45
N LEU A 36 -0.21 -2.37 17.97
CA LEU A 36 0.38 -1.27 17.19
C LEU A 36 1.54 -1.75 16.31
N ILE A 37 2.38 -2.64 16.84
CA ILE A 37 3.53 -3.24 16.17
C ILE A 37 3.10 -4.05 14.94
N THR A 38 2.05 -4.86 15.07
CA THR A 38 1.51 -5.67 13.97
C THR A 38 0.84 -4.80 12.91
N GLY A 39 0.15 -3.73 13.33
CA GLY A 39 -0.42 -2.74 12.42
C GLY A 39 0.67 -2.03 11.61
N ILE A 40 1.72 -1.53 12.27
CA ILE A 40 2.84 -0.84 11.63
C ILE A 40 3.61 -1.79 10.70
N ALA A 41 3.87 -3.03 11.14
CA ALA A 41 4.53 -4.04 10.32
C ALA A 41 3.72 -4.37 9.06
N GLY A 42 2.40 -4.53 9.20
CA GLY A 42 1.48 -4.74 8.07
C GLY A 42 1.45 -3.55 7.11
N CYS A 43 1.40 -2.32 7.62
CA CYS A 43 1.43 -1.10 6.81
C CYS A 43 2.76 -0.97 6.05
N LEU A 44 3.89 -1.26 6.69
CA LEU A 44 5.21 -1.22 6.07
C LEU A 44 5.35 -2.27 4.97
N LEU A 45 4.90 -3.50 5.23
CA LEU A 45 4.88 -4.57 4.22
C LEU A 45 4.01 -4.18 3.02
N LEU A 46 2.80 -3.68 3.27
CA LEU A 46 1.87 -3.27 2.22
C LEU A 46 2.43 -2.09 1.40
N SER A 47 3.04 -1.12 2.09
CA SER A 47 3.71 0.04 1.49
C SER A 47 4.89 -0.37 0.61
N ILE A 48 5.74 -1.29 1.08
CA ILE A 48 6.88 -1.82 0.32
C ILE A 48 6.41 -2.62 -0.89
N LEU A 49 5.39 -3.49 -0.73
CA LEU A 49 4.83 -4.29 -1.83
C LEU A 49 4.18 -3.39 -2.88
N CYS A 50 3.37 -2.43 -2.47
CA CYS A 50 2.72 -1.48 -3.38
C CYS A 50 3.76 -0.61 -4.12
N GLY A 51 4.76 -0.11 -3.39
CA GLY A 51 5.90 0.61 -3.96
C GLY A 51 6.68 -0.25 -4.96
N LEU A 52 6.96 -1.52 -4.67
CA LEU A 52 7.65 -2.46 -5.56
C LEU A 52 6.85 -2.77 -6.82
N ILE A 53 5.54 -2.99 -6.70
CA ILE A 53 4.63 -3.24 -7.84
C ILE A 53 4.65 -2.04 -8.78
N ILE A 54 4.48 -0.83 -8.23
CA ILE A 54 4.46 0.42 -9.01
C ILE A 54 5.84 0.76 -9.58
N ALA A 55 6.92 0.42 -8.86
CA ALA A 55 8.29 0.58 -9.34
C ALA A 55 8.61 -0.37 -10.50
N LYS A 56 8.21 -1.64 -10.41
CA LYS A 56 8.58 -2.69 -11.36
C LYS A 56 7.67 -2.73 -12.58
N TRP A 57 6.36 -2.53 -12.40
CA TRP A 57 5.34 -2.63 -13.47
C TRP A 57 4.76 -1.26 -13.87
N GLY A 58 5.17 -0.18 -13.19
CA GLY A 58 4.62 1.15 -13.43
C GLY A 58 3.17 1.27 -12.98
N TYR A 59 2.50 2.34 -13.44
CA TYR A 59 1.07 2.55 -13.19
C TYR A 59 0.18 1.48 -13.82
N LYS A 60 0.63 0.79 -14.87
CA LYS A 60 -0.11 -0.31 -15.50
C LYS A 60 -0.39 -1.48 -14.56
N GLY A 61 0.51 -1.76 -13.60
CA GLY A 61 0.27 -2.81 -12.60
C GLY A 61 -0.88 -2.46 -11.65
N VAL A 62 -0.99 -1.18 -11.26
CA VAL A 62 -2.12 -0.69 -10.45
C VAL A 62 -3.39 -0.60 -11.29
N GLU A 63 -3.29 -0.12 -12.53
CA GLU A 63 -4.41 -0.03 -13.46
C GLU A 63 -5.01 -1.40 -13.75
N SER A 64 -4.17 -2.43 -13.92
CA SER A 64 -4.62 -3.82 -14.09
C SER A 64 -5.27 -4.39 -12.82
N LEU A 65 -4.72 -4.11 -11.63
CA LEU A 65 -5.33 -4.53 -10.37
C LEU A 65 -6.65 -3.80 -10.12
N LEU A 66 -6.74 -2.52 -10.46
CA LEU A 66 -7.93 -1.71 -10.30
C LEU A 66 -9.04 -2.17 -11.26
N ASN A 67 -8.70 -2.49 -12.51
CA ASN A 67 -9.63 -3.11 -13.46
C ASN A 67 -10.15 -4.46 -12.93
N SER A 68 -9.28 -5.32 -12.40
CA SER A 68 -9.72 -6.60 -11.81
C SER A 68 -10.57 -6.46 -10.54
N PHE A 69 -10.62 -5.30 -9.90
CA PHE A 69 -11.51 -5.01 -8.78
C PHE A 69 -12.84 -4.38 -9.22
N TYR A 70 -12.95 -3.92 -10.47
CA TYR A 70 -14.13 -3.21 -11.01
C TYR A 70 -14.95 -4.07 -11.99
N GLU A 71 -14.41 -5.20 -12.46
CA GLU A 71 -15.17 -6.33 -13.04
C GLU A 71 -15.69 -7.27 -11.94
#